data_AF-A0A0N1L2Y8-F1
#
_entry.id   AF-A0A0N1L2Y8-F1
#
_cell.length_a   1.000
_cell.length_b   1.000
_cell.length_c   1.000
_cell.angle_alpha   90.00
_cell.angle_beta   90.00
_cell.angle_gamma   90.00
#
_symmetry.space_group_name_H-M   'P 1'
#
loop_
_entity.id
_entity.type
_entity.pdbx_description
1 polymer ?
#
loop_
_entity_poly.entity_id
_entity_poly.type
_entity_poly.pdbx_seq_one_letter_code
_entity_poly.pdbx_strand_id
1 'polypeptide(L)'
;MKPLHIFTLLGCMAGLAAQQAQAQAQAQPQAQAQAPAATPQGFSLEGAVIDSRSSRSLGVVSERGELNAIFRAQKAMTFGILRASGISLDQLSPEVRARIERFATTNLEAFRAFSQGLDLKDQGRFVEAKVQFARAAQLDPGFALAAEQQQAMPDVNLVTGVQTRAVLQAAAGAAVERGKAAFAVDTARAIAALAAGQTVVILPQQATAEQARTADFSTTPPGSGTQFVPNIVAGISYTANLNPGGPLSLSTVAEWRSDSFSVNGPSLESLGGAASPVARRSSATVQPGGSLALADGSTAYWGAWVSTPGNSATVTVSGQNYSAPDLGPVSYVLGDATRVMPTTGTAVFTPRGGSLANPTGNIAVNFVTRGVELRNLGFTIGNLSFSGLNGNASYDPRLASGGFNGNYSSGTCTGCSAFTPLSSSFAGNFIGRDADALAFSTFLLTGGGNSAAGIHLFGRQP
;
A
#
# COMPACT_ATOMS: atom_id res chain seq x y z
N MET A 1 1.55 62.63 12.85
CA MET A 1 2.94 63.12 12.77
C MET A 1 3.37 63.67 14.13
N LYS A 2 4.21 62.92 14.84
CA LYS A 2 4.95 63.27 16.06
C LYS A 2 6.15 62.31 16.12
N PRO A 3 7.39 62.79 16.33
CA PRO A 3 8.57 61.92 16.35
C PRO A 3 8.91 61.50 17.79
N LEU A 4 9.46 60.30 17.95
CA LEU A 4 10.19 59.90 19.15
C LEU A 4 11.50 59.22 18.72
N HIS A 5 12.61 59.82 19.16
CA HIS A 5 13.95 59.24 19.16
C HIS A 5 14.14 58.35 20.40
N ILE A 6 15.06 57.38 20.29
CA ILE A 6 15.88 56.66 21.30
C ILE A 6 16.21 55.28 20.65
N PHE A 7 17.38 54.65 20.71
CA PHE A 7 18.77 54.97 21.04
C PHE A 7 19.58 53.70 20.64
N THR A 8 20.73 53.92 19.99
CA THR A 8 21.95 53.11 19.90
C THR A 8 22.05 51.83 20.76
N LEU A 9 22.41 50.69 20.13
CA LEU A 9 23.30 49.69 20.72
C LEU A 9 24.11 48.97 19.63
N LEU A 10 25.43 49.13 19.75
CA LEU A 10 26.49 48.66 18.88
C LEU A 10 27.23 47.54 19.62
N GLY A 11 27.57 46.45 18.92
CA GLY A 11 28.79 45.66 19.18
C GLY A 11 28.73 44.51 20.19
N CYS A 12 28.75 43.27 19.69
CA CYS A 12 29.67 42.20 20.11
C CYS A 12 29.42 40.93 19.30
N MET A 13 30.45 40.09 19.16
CA MET A 13 30.49 38.78 18.46
C MET A 13 31.07 38.79 17.03
N ALA A 14 32.28 39.35 16.90
CA ALA A 14 33.28 38.86 15.96
C ALA A 14 34.52 38.49 16.78
N GLY A 15 34.78 37.20 17.00
CA GLY A 15 35.94 36.76 17.78
C GLY A 15 35.85 35.37 18.39
N LEU A 16 35.63 34.33 17.58
CA LEU A 16 35.77 32.93 18.00
C LEU A 16 36.07 32.04 16.77
N ALA A 17 37.19 32.30 16.08
CA ALA A 17 37.64 31.46 14.97
C ALA A 17 39.18 31.39 14.80
N ALA A 18 39.96 31.82 15.80
CA ALA A 18 41.42 31.96 15.62
C ALA A 18 42.29 31.35 16.76
N GLN A 19 41.76 30.46 17.59
CA GLN A 19 42.50 29.98 18.77
C GLN A 19 42.38 28.47 19.03
N GLN A 20 42.42 27.65 17.97
CA GLN A 20 42.57 26.20 18.07
C GLN A 20 43.58 25.60 17.06
N ALA A 21 44.45 26.43 16.45
CA ALA A 21 45.39 25.99 15.42
C ALA A 21 46.87 25.88 15.86
N GLN A 22 47.19 25.94 17.17
CA GLN A 22 48.59 26.00 17.64
C GLN A 22 48.96 25.05 18.79
N ALA A 23 48.32 23.88 18.89
CA ALA A 23 48.65 22.90 19.94
C ALA A 23 48.84 21.48 19.41
N GLN A 24 49.52 21.28 18.28
CA GLN A 24 49.96 19.96 17.81
C GLN A 24 51.29 20.05 17.06
N ALA A 25 52.35 20.43 17.77
CA ALA A 25 53.73 20.37 17.27
C ALA A 25 54.66 19.87 18.37
N GLN A 26 54.51 18.60 18.75
CA GLN A 26 55.55 17.86 19.46
C GLN A 26 55.67 16.47 18.83
N ALA A 27 56.72 16.34 18.02
CA ALA A 27 57.15 15.13 17.36
C ALA A 27 57.80 14.17 18.38
N GLN A 28 57.30 12.94 18.43
CA GLN A 28 58.05 11.78 18.92
C GLN A 28 58.37 10.89 17.72
N PRO A 29 59.63 10.46 17.51
CA PRO A 29 59.97 9.46 16.51
C PRO A 29 59.61 8.07 17.07
N GLN A 30 58.38 7.63 16.84
CA GLN A 30 57.97 6.26 17.14
C GLN A 30 58.26 5.35 15.96
N ALA A 31 58.95 4.25 16.27
CA ALA A 31 59.39 3.22 15.36
C ALA A 31 58.28 2.76 14.41
N GLN A 32 58.63 2.62 13.13
CA GLN A 32 57.80 2.01 12.10
C GLN A 32 57.53 0.54 12.45
N ALA A 33 56.48 0.29 13.22
CA ALA A 33 55.88 -1.02 13.34
C ALA A 33 55.28 -1.37 11.97
N GLN A 34 55.87 -2.36 11.30
CA GLN A 34 55.34 -2.94 10.08
C GLN A 34 53.88 -3.37 10.35
N ALA A 35 52.95 -2.73 9.65
CA ALA A 35 51.54 -3.11 9.71
C ALA A 35 51.43 -4.61 9.38
N PRO A 36 50.69 -5.40 10.19
CA PRO A 36 50.45 -6.80 9.86
C PRO A 36 49.84 -6.87 8.46
N ALA A 37 50.46 -7.67 7.59
CA ALA A 37 49.98 -7.88 6.22
C ALA A 37 48.48 -8.24 6.29
N ALA A 38 47.63 -7.42 5.67
CA ALA A 38 46.20 -7.67 5.61
C ALA A 38 45.99 -9.07 5.03
N THR A 39 45.41 -9.98 5.83
CA THR A 39 45.01 -11.31 5.35
C THR A 39 44.09 -11.13 4.13
N PRO A 40 44.38 -11.79 2.99
CA PRO A 40 43.53 -11.74 1.82
C PRO A 40 42.09 -12.12 2.21
N GLN A 41 41.13 -11.27 1.87
CA GLN A 41 39.71 -11.54 2.12
C GLN A 41 39.20 -12.49 1.04
N GLY A 42 39.02 -13.77 1.38
CA GLY A 42 38.40 -14.77 0.51
C GLY A 42 36.86 -14.77 0.60
N PHE A 43 36.20 -15.40 -0.38
CA PHE A 43 34.77 -15.67 -0.38
C PHE A 43 34.47 -17.16 -0.60
N SER A 44 33.29 -17.59 -0.16
CA SER A 44 32.67 -18.88 -0.51
C SER A 44 31.22 -18.63 -0.91
N LEU A 45 30.85 -19.08 -2.11
CA LEU A 45 29.49 -19.01 -2.65
C LEU A 45 28.97 -20.44 -2.82
N GLU A 46 27.80 -20.72 -2.27
CA GLU A 46 27.15 -22.02 -2.38
C GLU A 46 25.70 -21.79 -2.84
N GLY A 47 25.26 -22.55 -3.84
CA GLY A 47 23.90 -22.49 -4.37
C GLY A 47 23.38 -23.89 -4.64
N ALA A 48 22.12 -24.13 -4.28
CA ALA A 48 21.42 -25.36 -4.57
C ALA A 48 20.22 -25.08 -5.47
N VAL A 49 20.02 -25.93 -6.49
CA VAL A 49 18.83 -25.89 -7.32
C VAL A 49 17.89 -27.00 -6.85
N ILE A 50 16.66 -26.66 -6.52
CA ILE A 50 15.65 -27.59 -6.01
C ILE A 50 14.42 -27.51 -6.90
N ASP A 51 13.94 -28.65 -7.39
CA ASP A 51 12.66 -28.73 -8.07
C ASP A 51 11.53 -28.65 -7.03
N SER A 52 10.73 -27.58 -7.09
CA SER A 52 9.65 -27.34 -6.13
C SER A 52 8.51 -28.35 -6.20
N ARG A 53 8.34 -29.06 -7.32
CA ARG A 53 7.26 -30.06 -7.47
C ARG A 53 7.61 -31.37 -6.81
N SER A 54 8.88 -31.76 -6.88
CA SER A 54 9.37 -33.05 -6.38
C SER A 54 10.21 -32.94 -5.11
N SER A 55 10.53 -31.71 -4.68
CA SER A 55 11.50 -31.40 -3.62
C SER A 55 12.89 -32.00 -3.86
N ARG A 56 13.19 -32.44 -5.09
CA ARG A 56 14.47 -33.06 -5.43
C ARG A 56 15.53 -31.99 -5.68
N SER A 57 16.71 -32.16 -5.07
CA SER A 57 17.89 -31.36 -5.42
C SER A 57 18.36 -31.76 -6.83
N LEU A 58 18.43 -30.78 -7.72
CA LEU A 58 18.93 -30.92 -9.09
C LEU A 58 20.45 -30.70 -9.18
N GLY A 59 21.05 -30.16 -8.12
CA GLY A 59 22.50 -29.97 -8.02
C GLY A 59 22.88 -28.93 -6.98
N VAL A 60 24.14 -29.00 -6.56
CA VAL A 60 24.80 -27.97 -5.72
C VAL A 60 25.98 -27.42 -6.52
N VAL A 61 26.12 -26.11 -6.52
CA VAL A 61 27.22 -25.38 -7.16
C VAL A 61 27.95 -24.62 -6.06
N SER A 62 29.26 -24.84 -5.93
CA SER A 62 30.09 -24.16 -4.94
C SER A 62 31.29 -23.51 -5.63
N GLU A 63 31.55 -22.24 -5.33
CA GLU A 63 32.70 -21.49 -5.83
C GLU A 63 33.41 -20.82 -4.65
N ARG A 64 34.75 -20.86 -4.65
CA ARG A 64 35.58 -20.23 -3.62
C ARG A 64 36.73 -19.50 -4.28
N GLY A 65 37.16 -18.39 -3.70
CA GLY A 65 38.32 -17.67 -4.23
C GLY A 65 38.58 -16.35 -3.53
N GLU A 66 39.55 -15.61 -4.07
CA GLU A 66 39.91 -14.26 -3.66
C GLU A 66 38.85 -13.25 -4.11
N LEU A 67 38.63 -12.17 -3.37
CA LEU A 67 37.62 -11.16 -3.69
C LEU A 67 37.71 -10.61 -5.13
N ASN A 68 38.92 -10.52 -5.70
CA ASN A 68 39.16 -10.11 -7.09
C ASN A 68 38.60 -11.10 -8.15
N ALA A 69 38.25 -12.32 -7.75
CA ALA A 69 37.65 -13.35 -8.58
C ALA A 69 36.13 -13.45 -8.41
N ILE A 70 35.49 -12.61 -7.58
CA ILE A 70 34.06 -12.74 -7.23
C ILE A 70 33.14 -12.71 -8.44
N PHE A 71 33.40 -11.84 -9.43
CA PHE A 71 32.57 -11.76 -10.63
C PHE A 71 32.70 -13.03 -11.50
N ARG A 72 33.91 -13.60 -11.59
CA ARG A 72 34.13 -14.88 -12.28
C ARG A 72 33.39 -16.02 -11.58
N ALA A 73 33.42 -16.06 -10.25
CA ALA A 73 32.66 -17.05 -9.48
C ALA A 73 31.15 -16.87 -9.60
N GLN A 74 30.63 -15.64 -9.55
CA GLN A 74 29.21 -15.36 -9.80
C GLN A 74 28.80 -15.87 -11.20
N LYS A 75 29.66 -15.67 -12.20
CA LYS A 75 29.44 -16.16 -13.55
C LYS A 75 29.40 -17.68 -13.64
N ALA A 76 30.39 -18.34 -13.03
CA ALA A 76 30.47 -19.78 -12.95
C ALA A 76 29.24 -20.37 -12.25
N MET A 77 28.79 -19.72 -11.17
CA MET A 77 27.58 -20.09 -10.44
C MET A 77 26.32 -19.99 -11.30
N THR A 78 26.13 -18.89 -12.04
CA THR A 78 24.99 -18.74 -12.97
C THR A 78 24.96 -19.85 -14.02
N PHE A 79 26.11 -20.20 -14.60
CA PHE A 79 26.20 -21.29 -15.57
C PHE A 79 25.98 -22.67 -14.94
N GLY A 80 26.44 -22.88 -13.70
CA GLY A 80 26.17 -24.07 -12.91
C GLY A 80 24.67 -24.25 -12.66
N ILE A 81 23.96 -23.17 -12.30
CA ILE A 81 22.50 -23.19 -12.07
C ILE A 81 21.75 -23.53 -13.35
N LEU A 82 22.11 -22.94 -14.49
CA LEU A 82 21.48 -23.24 -15.78
C LEU A 82 21.63 -24.72 -16.15
N ARG A 83 22.85 -25.25 -16.00
CA ARG A 83 23.15 -26.67 -16.26
C ARG A 83 22.39 -27.60 -15.32
N ALA A 84 22.35 -27.30 -14.02
CA ALA A 84 21.58 -28.07 -13.04
C ALA A 84 20.07 -28.02 -13.33
N SER A 85 19.58 -26.94 -13.94
CA SER A 85 18.19 -26.80 -14.38
C SER A 85 17.89 -27.50 -15.71
N GLY A 86 18.86 -28.21 -16.31
CA GLY A 86 18.72 -28.88 -17.61
C GLY A 86 18.73 -27.95 -18.82
N ILE A 87 19.15 -26.68 -18.64
CA ILE A 87 19.25 -25.69 -19.71
C ILE A 87 20.70 -25.63 -20.19
N SER A 88 20.97 -26.17 -21.37
CA SER A 88 22.28 -26.09 -22.01
C SER A 88 22.49 -24.73 -22.67
N LEU A 89 23.73 -24.23 -22.70
CA LEU A 89 24.05 -22.94 -23.32
C LEU A 89 23.72 -22.90 -24.82
N ASP A 90 23.77 -24.04 -25.50
CA ASP A 90 23.45 -24.17 -26.92
C ASP A 90 21.94 -24.08 -27.20
N GLN A 91 21.10 -24.23 -26.17
CA GLN A 91 19.65 -24.03 -26.27
C GLN A 91 19.25 -22.57 -26.12
N LEU A 92 20.15 -21.71 -25.64
CA LEU A 92 19.90 -20.28 -25.52
C LEU A 92 20.13 -19.61 -26.86
N SER A 93 19.31 -18.61 -27.18
CA SER A 93 19.59 -17.78 -28.36
C SER A 93 20.96 -17.09 -28.21
N PRO A 94 21.70 -16.86 -29.32
CA PRO A 94 23.00 -16.19 -29.28
C PRO A 94 22.97 -14.85 -28.52
N GLU A 95 21.86 -14.11 -28.63
CA GLU A 95 21.63 -12.85 -27.94
C GLU A 95 21.53 -13.03 -26.42
N VAL A 96 20.76 -14.02 -25.94
CA VAL A 96 20.63 -14.32 -24.51
C VAL A 96 21.96 -14.80 -23.95
N ARG A 97 22.67 -15.65 -24.70
CA ARG A 97 24.00 -16.12 -24.33
C ARG A 97 24.99 -14.96 -24.18
N ALA A 98 25.06 -14.07 -25.17
CA ALA A 98 25.93 -12.89 -25.12
C ALA A 98 25.59 -11.96 -23.95
N ARG A 99 24.29 -11.75 -23.67
CA ARG A 99 23.84 -10.96 -22.51
C ARG A 99 24.23 -11.61 -21.19
N ILE A 100 24.10 -12.92 -21.07
CA ILE A 100 24.50 -13.65 -19.87
C ILE A 100 26.02 -13.58 -19.72
N GLU A 101 26.80 -13.78 -20.79
CA GLU A 101 28.26 -13.79 -20.82
C GLU A 101 28.90 -12.46 -20.40
N ARG A 102 28.24 -11.33 -20.65
CA ARG A 102 28.73 -9.99 -20.29
C ARG A 102 28.70 -9.78 -18.77
N PHE A 103 29.82 -9.34 -18.19
CA PHE A 103 29.83 -8.84 -16.82
C PHE A 103 29.06 -7.51 -16.74
N ALA A 104 28.20 -7.36 -15.73
CA ALA A 104 27.45 -6.13 -15.53
C ALA A 104 28.34 -4.97 -15.03
N THR A 105 29.35 -5.30 -14.21
CA THR A 105 30.40 -4.40 -13.74
C THR A 105 31.65 -5.22 -13.39
N THR A 106 32.83 -4.60 -13.43
CA THR A 106 34.08 -5.15 -12.90
C THR A 106 34.60 -4.37 -11.68
N ASN A 107 33.89 -3.31 -11.28
CA ASN A 107 34.23 -2.49 -10.11
C ASN A 107 33.48 -3.00 -8.87
N LEU A 108 34.25 -3.51 -7.89
CA LEU A 108 33.69 -4.06 -6.65
C LEU A 108 32.92 -3.02 -5.83
N GLU A 109 33.38 -1.77 -5.78
CA GLU A 109 32.70 -0.71 -5.05
C GLU A 109 31.38 -0.34 -5.70
N ALA A 110 31.34 -0.30 -7.04
CA ALA A 110 30.12 -0.08 -7.79
C ALA A 110 29.10 -1.21 -7.54
N PHE A 111 29.55 -2.46 -7.54
CA PHE A 111 28.71 -3.62 -7.20
C PHE A 111 28.15 -3.55 -5.77
N ARG A 112 28.97 -3.15 -4.79
CA ARG A 112 28.53 -3.00 -3.39
C ARG A 112 27.48 -1.90 -3.26
N ALA A 113 27.71 -0.73 -3.86
CA ALA A 113 26.74 0.36 -3.87
C ALA A 113 25.43 -0.07 -4.54
N PHE A 114 25.50 -0.76 -5.68
CA PHE A 114 24.32 -1.30 -6.36
C PHE A 114 23.53 -2.28 -5.47
N SER A 115 24.21 -3.19 -4.79
CA SER A 115 23.58 -4.16 -3.86
C SER A 115 22.87 -3.45 -2.70
N GLN A 116 23.52 -2.44 -2.09
CA GLN A 116 22.88 -1.62 -1.05
C GLN A 116 21.64 -0.87 -1.59
N GLY A 117 21.69 -0.40 -2.85
CA GLY A 117 20.54 0.20 -3.50
C GLY A 117 19.36 -0.77 -3.65
N LEU A 118 19.62 -2.04 -3.96
CA LEU A 118 18.58 -3.08 -4.03
C LEU A 118 17.96 -3.33 -2.64
N ASP A 119 18.77 -3.46 -1.59
CA ASP A 119 18.27 -3.66 -0.22
C ASP A 119 17.38 -2.49 0.24
N LEU A 120 17.81 -1.25 -0.03
CA LEU A 120 17.03 -0.05 0.28
C LEU A 120 15.73 0.01 -0.52
N LYS A 121 15.77 -0.40 -1.78
CA LYS A 121 14.59 -0.47 -2.65
C LYS A 121 13.58 -1.48 -2.11
N ASP A 122 14.03 -2.65 -1.66
CA ASP A 122 13.17 -3.68 -1.07
C ASP A 122 12.58 -3.24 0.29
N GLN A 123 13.29 -2.39 1.03
CA GLN A 123 12.80 -1.71 2.23
C GLN A 123 11.84 -0.53 1.92
N GLY A 124 11.63 -0.17 0.65
CA GLY A 124 10.80 0.98 0.27
C GLY A 124 11.49 2.35 0.36
N ARG A 125 12.78 2.40 0.66
CA ARG A 125 13.58 3.63 0.84
C ARG A 125 14.12 4.12 -0.50
N PHE A 126 13.23 4.47 -1.43
CA PHE A 126 13.57 4.74 -2.83
C PHE A 126 14.52 5.92 -3.06
N VAL A 127 14.44 6.97 -2.25
CA VAL A 127 15.34 8.13 -2.37
C VAL A 127 16.78 7.74 -2.07
N GLU A 128 16.99 6.97 -0.99
CA GLU A 128 18.30 6.50 -0.60
C GLU A 128 18.83 5.43 -1.56
N ALA A 129 17.94 4.55 -2.05
CA ALA A 129 18.26 3.60 -3.10
C ALA A 129 18.77 4.30 -4.36
N LYS A 130 18.12 5.40 -4.78
CA LYS A 130 18.53 6.19 -5.95
C LYS A 130 19.93 6.80 -5.77
N VAL A 131 20.28 7.27 -4.57
CA VAL A 131 21.63 7.78 -4.28
C VAL A 131 22.66 6.67 -4.43
N GLN A 132 22.37 5.45 -3.95
CA GLN A 132 23.28 4.32 -4.09
C GLN A 132 23.44 3.85 -5.56
N PHE A 133 22.35 3.83 -6.33
CA PHE A 133 22.43 3.54 -7.78
C PHE A 133 23.21 4.60 -8.54
N ALA A 134 23.02 5.89 -8.21
CA ALA A 134 23.80 6.99 -8.80
C ALA A 134 25.29 6.86 -8.46
N ARG A 135 25.63 6.49 -7.22
CA ARG A 135 27.02 6.23 -6.82
C ARG A 135 27.62 5.06 -7.60
N ALA A 136 26.87 3.96 -7.78
CA ALA A 136 27.32 2.82 -8.57
C ALA A 136 27.60 3.21 -10.03
N ALA A 137 26.72 4.01 -10.66
CA ALA A 137 26.91 4.52 -12.02
C ALA A 137 28.08 5.51 -12.15
N GLN A 138 28.37 6.29 -11.10
CA GLN A 138 29.54 7.19 -11.07
C GLN A 138 30.86 6.41 -10.94
N LEU A 139 30.87 5.36 -10.12
CA LEU A 139 32.04 4.49 -9.90
C LEU A 139 32.36 3.62 -11.13
N ASP A 140 31.33 3.21 -11.88
CA ASP A 140 31.48 2.49 -13.14
C ASP A 140 30.45 3.01 -14.17
N PRO A 141 30.85 3.95 -15.04
CA PRO A 141 29.99 4.46 -16.11
C PRO A 141 29.51 3.41 -17.11
N GLY A 142 30.18 2.25 -17.17
CA GLY A 142 29.77 1.11 -18.00
C GLY A 142 28.69 0.24 -17.35
N PHE A 143 28.34 0.47 -16.08
CA PHE A 143 27.36 -0.31 -15.33
C PHE A 143 25.92 0.10 -15.68
N ALA A 144 25.48 -0.23 -16.90
CA ALA A 144 24.18 0.16 -17.46
C ALA A 144 22.99 -0.13 -16.53
N LEU A 145 23.01 -1.26 -15.82
CA LEU A 145 21.94 -1.64 -14.90
C LEU A 145 21.79 -0.66 -13.72
N ALA A 146 22.89 -0.07 -13.23
CA ALA A 146 22.83 0.94 -12.17
C ALA A 146 22.16 2.23 -12.67
N ALA A 147 22.50 2.67 -13.88
CA ALA A 147 21.87 3.83 -14.51
C ALA A 147 20.37 3.59 -14.79
N GLU A 148 20.01 2.40 -15.30
CA GLU A 148 18.62 2.00 -15.51
C GLU A 148 17.83 1.98 -14.19
N GLN A 149 18.37 1.38 -13.12
CA GLN A 149 17.71 1.39 -11.82
C GLN A 149 17.59 2.81 -11.26
N GLN A 150 18.62 3.66 -11.40
CA GLN A 150 18.57 5.05 -10.99
C GLN A 150 17.45 5.84 -11.70
N GLN A 151 17.27 5.63 -13.01
CA GLN A 151 16.21 6.25 -13.82
C GLN A 151 14.83 5.68 -13.51
N ALA A 152 14.75 4.39 -13.18
CA ALA A 152 13.50 3.74 -12.78
C ALA A 152 13.08 4.12 -11.35
N MET A 153 13.96 4.71 -10.54
CA MET A 153 13.60 5.22 -9.22
C MET A 153 12.88 6.57 -9.39
N PRO A 154 11.70 6.76 -8.78
CA PRO A 154 10.97 8.01 -8.90
C PRO A 154 11.79 9.20 -8.38
N ASP A 155 11.87 10.27 -9.17
CA ASP A 155 12.46 11.56 -8.80
C ASP A 155 11.57 12.25 -7.76
N VAL A 156 11.68 11.85 -6.51
CA VAL A 156 11.02 12.55 -5.41
C VAL A 156 11.88 13.77 -5.04
N ASN A 157 11.80 14.82 -5.86
CA ASN A 157 12.46 16.09 -5.57
C ASN A 157 11.67 16.84 -4.48
N LEU A 158 12.09 16.66 -3.23
CA LEU A 158 11.42 17.19 -2.04
C LEU A 158 11.77 18.65 -1.78
N VAL A 159 11.23 19.59 -2.55
CA VAL A 159 11.29 21.03 -2.17
C VAL A 159 9.99 21.81 -2.38
N THR A 160 8.96 21.32 -3.10
CA THR A 160 7.70 22.09 -3.20
C THR A 160 6.45 21.22 -3.17
N GLY A 161 5.49 21.59 -2.30
CA GLY A 161 4.25 20.86 -2.00
C GLY A 161 3.27 20.65 -3.17
N VAL A 162 3.66 20.99 -4.40
CA VAL A 162 2.91 20.72 -5.62
C VAL A 162 3.30 19.35 -6.22
N GLN A 163 4.50 18.83 -5.94
CA GLN A 163 5.01 17.59 -6.54
C GLN A 163 4.65 16.31 -5.75
N THR A 164 4.27 16.44 -4.47
CA THR A 164 3.81 15.31 -3.63
C THR A 164 2.57 14.63 -4.19
N ARG A 165 1.75 15.37 -4.95
CA ARG A 165 0.54 14.90 -5.63
C ARG A 165 0.86 14.06 -6.88
N ALA A 166 1.94 14.40 -7.59
CA ALA A 166 2.43 13.67 -8.76
C ALA A 166 3.09 12.33 -8.36
N VAL A 167 3.71 12.27 -7.19
CA VAL A 167 4.31 11.03 -6.65
C VAL A 167 3.22 10.03 -6.24
N LEU A 168 2.11 10.48 -5.65
CA LEU A 168 0.93 9.64 -5.42
C LEU A 168 0.28 9.16 -6.74
N GLN A 169 0.22 10.01 -7.77
CA GLN A 169 -0.28 9.63 -9.10
C GLN A 169 0.64 8.62 -9.82
N ALA A 170 1.96 8.80 -9.76
CA ALA A 170 2.94 7.91 -10.39
C ALA A 170 3.07 6.57 -9.66
N ALA A 171 3.00 6.56 -8.32
CA ALA A 171 3.01 5.35 -7.52
C ALA A 171 1.71 4.53 -7.69
N ALA A 172 0.56 5.18 -7.80
CA ALA A 172 -0.72 4.52 -8.11
C ALA A 172 -0.73 3.95 -9.55
N GLY A 173 -0.19 4.68 -10.53
CA GLY A 173 -0.10 4.20 -11.93
C GLY A 173 0.87 3.02 -12.11
N ALA A 174 2.07 3.08 -11.53
CA ALA A 174 3.09 2.05 -11.70
C ALA A 174 2.80 0.74 -10.91
N ALA A 175 1.90 0.79 -9.92
CA ALA A 175 1.42 -0.37 -9.18
C ALA A 175 0.37 -1.19 -9.98
N VAL A 176 -0.42 -0.51 -10.81
CA VAL A 176 -1.50 -1.11 -11.62
C VAL A 176 -0.95 -1.84 -12.85
N GLU A 177 0.11 -1.36 -13.49
CA GLU A 177 0.73 -2.04 -14.65
C GLU A 177 1.36 -3.41 -14.33
N ARG A 178 1.64 -3.71 -13.05
CA ARG A 178 2.38 -4.93 -12.65
C ARG A 178 1.53 -6.05 -12.05
N GLY A 179 0.20 -5.96 -12.05
CA GLY A 179 -0.70 -7.09 -11.77
C GLY A 179 -0.47 -7.81 -10.43
N LYS A 180 0.06 -7.13 -9.40
CA LYS A 180 0.24 -7.68 -8.05
C LYS A 180 -0.77 -7.09 -7.08
N ALA A 181 -1.15 -7.91 -6.10
CA ALA A 181 -2.27 -7.77 -5.18
C ALA A 181 -2.45 -6.40 -4.49
N ALA A 182 -3.70 -6.15 -4.13
CA ALA A 182 -4.27 -4.97 -3.51
C ALA A 182 -3.38 -4.27 -2.47
N PHE A 183 -3.27 -2.95 -2.62
CA PHE A 183 -2.70 -2.06 -1.61
C PHE A 183 -3.86 -1.51 -0.77
N ALA A 184 -3.94 -1.92 0.49
CA ALA A 184 -4.58 -1.09 1.51
C ALA A 184 -3.60 0.04 1.81
N VAL A 185 -3.78 1.18 1.15
CA VAL A 185 -3.14 2.41 1.60
C VAL A 185 -3.73 2.68 2.98
N ASP A 186 -2.90 2.61 4.02
CA ASP A 186 -3.19 3.32 5.26
C ASP A 186 -3.22 4.81 4.90
N THR A 187 -4.36 5.24 4.37
CA THR A 187 -4.65 6.60 3.93
C THR A 187 -4.39 7.54 5.08
N ALA A 188 -4.62 7.10 6.30
CA ALA A 188 -4.30 7.84 7.48
C ALA A 188 -2.79 8.09 7.65
N ARG A 189 -1.92 7.07 7.53
CA ARG A 189 -0.45 7.25 7.54
C ARG A 189 0.02 8.07 6.36
N ALA A 190 -0.63 7.91 5.22
CA ALA A 190 -0.41 8.77 4.08
C ALA A 190 -0.67 10.23 4.44
N ILE A 191 -1.81 10.53 5.05
CA ILE A 191 -2.21 11.89 5.44
C ILE A 191 -1.31 12.46 6.54
N ALA A 192 -0.91 11.69 7.56
CA ALA A 192 -0.03 12.17 8.62
C ALA A 192 1.40 12.42 8.13
N ALA A 193 1.91 11.55 7.26
CA ALA A 193 3.17 11.80 6.57
C ALA A 193 3.06 13.04 5.67
N LEU A 194 1.97 13.20 4.92
CA LEU A 194 1.72 14.40 4.10
C LEU A 194 1.64 15.69 4.94
N ALA A 195 0.95 15.66 6.08
CA ALA A 195 0.85 16.79 7.01
C ALA A 195 2.20 17.12 7.68
N ALA A 196 3.07 16.12 7.87
CA ALA A 196 4.42 16.27 8.38
C ALA A 196 5.49 16.56 7.30
N GLY A 197 5.10 16.78 6.03
CA GLY A 197 6.03 17.02 4.92
C GLY A 197 6.83 15.78 4.48
N GLN A 198 6.41 14.59 4.87
CA GLN A 198 7.01 13.30 4.56
C GLN A 198 6.35 12.66 3.33
N THR A 199 7.15 11.94 2.54
CA THR A 199 6.65 11.18 1.39
C THR A 199 5.91 9.93 1.84
N VAL A 200 4.71 9.73 1.31
CA VAL A 200 3.96 8.50 1.48
C VAL A 200 4.44 7.49 0.47
N VAL A 201 5.15 6.48 0.94
CA VAL A 201 5.38 5.26 0.16
C VAL A 201 4.39 4.23 0.66
N ILE A 202 3.42 3.89 -0.19
CA ILE A 202 2.48 2.80 0.07
C ILE A 202 3.25 1.50 -0.12
N LEU A 203 3.67 0.90 0.98
CA LEU A 203 4.19 -0.46 0.97
C LEU A 203 3.02 -1.43 1.14
N PRO A 204 2.96 -2.51 0.35
CA PRO A 204 1.93 -3.52 0.56
C PRO A 204 2.14 -4.09 1.97
N GLN A 205 1.16 -3.91 2.85
CA GLN A 205 1.07 -4.77 4.03
C GLN A 205 0.72 -6.15 3.47
N GLN A 206 1.74 -6.96 3.21
CA GLN A 206 1.52 -8.35 2.85
C GLN A 206 0.84 -8.99 4.06
N ALA A 207 -0.49 -9.07 4.04
CA ALA A 207 -1.15 -10.20 4.66
C ALA A 207 -0.56 -11.41 3.94
N THR A 208 0.46 -12.02 4.54
CA THR A 208 0.96 -13.28 4.04
C THR A 208 -0.24 -14.22 4.01
N ALA A 209 -0.47 -14.90 2.89
CA ALA A 209 -1.54 -15.90 2.79
C ALA A 209 -1.41 -16.97 3.90
N GLU A 210 -0.23 -17.07 4.53
CA GLU A 210 0.06 -17.77 5.78
C GLU A 210 -0.75 -17.25 6.98
N GLN A 211 -0.69 -15.94 7.30
CA GLN A 211 -1.42 -15.34 8.43
C GLN A 211 -2.94 -15.41 8.27
N ALA A 212 -3.45 -15.46 7.04
CA ALA A 212 -4.85 -15.69 6.74
C ALA A 212 -5.28 -17.16 6.92
N ARG A 213 -4.34 -18.12 7.03
CA ARG A 213 -4.65 -19.56 7.19
C ARG A 213 -4.33 -20.12 8.57
N THR A 214 -3.35 -19.57 9.28
CA THR A 214 -2.77 -20.23 10.47
C THR A 214 -3.22 -19.71 11.83
N ALA A 215 -4.15 -18.77 11.92
CA ALA A 215 -4.74 -18.37 13.20
C ALA A 215 -6.24 -18.69 13.19
N ASP A 216 -6.67 -19.64 14.02
CA ASP A 216 -8.02 -19.75 14.59
C ASP A 216 -9.23 -19.72 13.65
N PHE A 217 -9.19 -20.42 12.52
CA PHE A 217 -10.43 -21.08 12.08
C PHE A 217 -10.60 -22.30 12.96
N SER A 218 -11.35 -22.16 14.06
CA SER A 218 -11.80 -23.33 14.79
C SER A 218 -12.56 -24.19 13.78
N THR A 219 -12.01 -25.35 13.44
CA THR A 219 -12.60 -26.36 12.55
C THR A 219 -13.87 -26.98 13.15
N THR A 220 -14.39 -26.43 14.23
CA THR A 220 -15.60 -26.85 14.91
C THR A 220 -16.81 -26.67 13.97
N PRO A 221 -17.46 -27.79 13.60
CA PRO A 221 -18.62 -27.76 12.72
C PRO A 221 -19.75 -26.91 13.29
N PRO A 222 -20.60 -26.31 12.43
CA PRO A 222 -21.85 -25.68 12.87
C PRO A 222 -22.64 -26.66 13.74
N GLY A 223 -22.84 -26.34 15.02
CA GLY A 223 -23.55 -27.18 15.99
C GLY A 223 -22.73 -27.67 17.19
N SER A 224 -21.39 -27.51 17.21
CA SER A 224 -20.65 -27.66 18.46
C SER A 224 -20.92 -26.43 19.33
N GLY A 225 -21.47 -26.59 20.53
CA GLY A 225 -22.00 -25.53 21.41
C GLY A 225 -21.05 -24.42 21.89
N THR A 226 -19.95 -24.15 21.20
CA THR A 226 -19.12 -22.96 21.33
C THR A 226 -19.56 -21.93 20.28
N GLN A 227 -19.91 -20.72 20.71
CA GLN A 227 -20.40 -19.63 19.86
C GLN A 227 -19.40 -19.29 18.74
N PHE A 228 -19.60 -19.87 17.56
CA PHE A 228 -18.90 -19.43 16.36
C PHE A 228 -19.43 -18.04 15.98
N VAL A 229 -18.59 -17.02 16.14
CA VAL A 229 -18.87 -15.66 15.65
C VAL A 229 -18.23 -15.54 14.27
N PRO A 230 -19.01 -15.44 13.19
CA PRO A 230 -18.44 -15.26 11.86
C PRO A 230 -17.64 -13.96 11.76
N ASN A 231 -16.61 -13.96 10.91
CA ASN A 231 -16.04 -12.72 10.41
C ASN A 231 -17.13 -11.94 9.67
N ILE A 232 -17.05 -10.62 9.74
CA ILE A 232 -17.96 -9.75 9.00
C ILE A 232 -17.17 -9.00 7.94
N VAL A 233 -17.83 -8.64 6.86
CA VAL A 233 -17.37 -7.53 6.03
C VAL A 233 -18.02 -6.28 6.55
N ALA A 234 -17.20 -5.28 6.84
CA ALA A 234 -17.68 -3.98 7.24
C ALA A 234 -16.84 -2.89 6.59
N GLY A 235 -17.50 -1.79 6.29
CA GLY A 235 -16.82 -0.58 5.88
C GLY A 235 -17.50 0.66 6.42
N ILE A 236 -16.74 1.74 6.40
CA ILE A 236 -17.14 3.05 6.91
C ILE A 236 -16.78 4.13 5.91
N SER A 237 -17.52 5.23 5.93
CA SER A 237 -17.21 6.45 5.20
C SER A 237 -17.51 7.67 6.07
N TYR A 238 -16.61 8.64 6.07
CA TYR A 238 -16.71 9.86 6.88
C TYR A 238 -15.95 11.01 6.24
N THR A 239 -16.26 12.23 6.68
CA THR A 239 -15.48 13.43 6.34
C THR A 239 -14.86 13.97 7.61
N ALA A 240 -13.53 14.17 7.59
CA ALA A 240 -12.76 14.75 8.67
C ALA A 240 -12.24 16.13 8.27
N ASN A 241 -12.39 17.13 9.13
CA ASN A 241 -11.77 18.44 8.93
C ASN A 241 -10.34 18.42 9.47
N LEU A 242 -9.37 18.39 8.57
CA LEU A 242 -7.96 18.43 8.94
C LEU A 242 -7.51 19.89 9.04
N ASN A 243 -6.86 20.28 10.13
CA ASN A 243 -6.23 21.60 10.23
C ASN A 243 -4.71 21.44 9.99
N PRO A 244 -4.08 22.09 8.99
CA PRO A 244 -4.61 23.08 8.03
C PRO A 244 -5.14 22.52 6.69
N GLY A 245 -5.35 21.19 6.57
CA GLY A 245 -5.64 20.50 5.31
C GLY A 245 -7.06 20.64 4.71
N GLY A 246 -8.02 21.21 5.43
CA GLY A 246 -9.43 21.28 5.00
C GLY A 246 -10.19 19.95 5.15
N PRO A 247 -11.43 19.87 4.62
CA PRO A 247 -12.25 18.66 4.69
C PRO A 247 -11.68 17.55 3.80
N LEU A 248 -11.48 16.38 4.40
CA LEU A 248 -11.05 15.17 3.72
C LEU A 248 -12.09 14.08 3.90
N SER A 249 -12.60 13.53 2.80
CA SER A 249 -13.52 12.40 2.84
C SER A 249 -12.76 11.10 2.68
N LEU A 250 -13.00 10.14 3.57
CA LEU A 250 -12.36 8.84 3.58
C LEU A 250 -13.41 7.74 3.60
N SER A 251 -13.12 6.64 2.93
CA SER A 251 -13.90 5.42 3.00
C SER A 251 -12.97 4.21 3.03
N THR A 252 -13.40 3.14 3.70
CA THR A 252 -12.69 1.87 3.75
C THR A 252 -13.68 0.73 3.87
N VAL A 253 -13.33 -0.43 3.33
CA VAL A 253 -14.10 -1.68 3.43
C VAL A 253 -13.11 -2.84 3.55
N ALA A 254 -13.36 -3.72 4.51
CA ALA A 254 -12.51 -4.88 4.77
C ALA A 254 -13.32 -6.01 5.42
N GLU A 255 -12.73 -7.21 5.44
CA GLU A 255 -13.14 -8.27 6.35
C GLU A 255 -12.54 -8.01 7.75
N TRP A 256 -13.36 -8.21 8.77
CA TRP A 256 -13.02 -8.04 10.18
C TRP A 256 -13.26 -9.34 10.93
N ARG A 257 -12.28 -9.72 11.73
CA ARG A 257 -12.35 -10.88 12.63
C ARG A 257 -13.18 -10.54 13.86
N SER A 258 -13.77 -11.55 14.50
CA SER A 258 -14.68 -11.38 15.64
C SER A 258 -14.10 -10.63 16.85
N ASP A 259 -12.77 -10.59 17.01
CA ASP A 259 -12.05 -9.83 18.04
C ASP A 259 -11.75 -8.37 17.64
N SER A 260 -12.05 -8.00 16.40
CA SER A 260 -11.72 -6.71 15.77
C SER A 260 -12.95 -5.90 15.36
N PHE A 261 -14.15 -6.31 15.78
CA PHE A 261 -15.36 -5.52 15.63
C PHE A 261 -16.32 -5.72 16.81
N SER A 262 -17.28 -4.81 16.94
CA SER A 262 -18.45 -4.99 17.81
C SER A 262 -19.70 -4.54 17.08
N VAL A 263 -20.77 -5.33 17.17
CA VAL A 263 -22.08 -5.04 16.60
C VAL A 263 -23.16 -5.23 17.66
N ASN A 264 -24.22 -4.43 17.60
CA ASN A 264 -25.40 -4.55 18.44
C ASN A 264 -26.65 -4.58 17.54
N GLY A 265 -27.16 -5.78 17.30
CA GLY A 265 -28.21 -6.00 16.30
C GLY A 265 -27.76 -5.53 14.91
N PRO A 266 -28.51 -4.64 14.22
CA PRO A 266 -28.16 -4.12 12.90
C PRO A 266 -27.13 -2.98 12.94
N SER A 267 -26.63 -2.62 14.12
CA SER A 267 -25.80 -1.43 14.32
C SER A 267 -24.34 -1.79 14.55
N LEU A 268 -23.45 -1.12 13.81
CA LEU A 268 -22.01 -1.18 14.06
C LEU A 268 -21.69 -0.35 15.31
N GLU A 269 -20.96 -0.93 16.26
CA GLU A 269 -20.52 -0.26 17.50
C GLU A 269 -19.04 0.14 17.42
N SER A 270 -18.20 -0.74 16.87
CA SER A 270 -16.78 -0.45 16.65
C SER A 270 -16.15 -1.32 15.56
N LEU A 271 -15.08 -0.82 14.96
CA LEU A 271 -14.15 -1.52 14.08
C LEU A 271 -12.70 -1.31 14.55
N GLY A 272 -11.87 -2.32 14.33
CA GLY A 272 -10.49 -2.40 14.81
C GLY A 272 -10.39 -3.13 16.14
N GLY A 273 -9.23 -3.77 16.37
CA GLY A 273 -8.93 -4.45 17.63
C GLY A 273 -8.69 -3.46 18.78
N ALA A 274 -8.66 -3.96 20.01
CA ALA A 274 -8.46 -3.12 21.20
C ALA A 274 -7.16 -2.27 21.14
N ALA A 275 -6.09 -2.83 20.59
CA ALA A 275 -4.79 -2.17 20.43
C ALA A 275 -4.69 -1.28 19.18
N SER A 276 -5.63 -1.38 18.24
CA SER A 276 -5.62 -0.63 16.97
C SER A 276 -7.06 -0.34 16.56
N PRO A 277 -7.76 0.52 17.31
CA PRO A 277 -9.11 0.91 16.95
C PRO A 277 -9.07 1.64 15.60
N VAL A 278 -10.07 1.41 14.77
CA VAL A 278 -10.27 2.14 13.51
C VAL A 278 -11.42 3.11 13.68
N ALA A 279 -12.55 2.65 14.21
CA ALA A 279 -13.71 3.48 14.47
C ALA A 279 -14.49 2.98 15.68
N ARG A 280 -15.04 3.90 16.47
CA ARG A 280 -15.95 3.58 17.59
C ARG A 280 -17.09 4.57 17.61
N ARG A 281 -18.32 4.07 17.79
CA ARG A 281 -19.52 4.90 17.89
C ARG A 281 -19.51 5.78 19.14
N SER A 282 -19.06 5.22 20.27
CA SER A 282 -19.18 5.85 21.59
C SER A 282 -20.65 6.24 21.88
N SER A 283 -20.91 7.51 22.22
CA SER A 283 -22.25 8.06 22.47
C SER A 283 -22.97 8.58 21.22
N ALA A 284 -22.39 8.42 20.01
CA ALA A 284 -23.04 8.90 18.79
C ALA A 284 -24.37 8.17 18.54
N THR A 285 -25.38 8.92 18.09
CA THR A 285 -26.70 8.37 17.80
C THR A 285 -26.63 7.50 16.56
N VAL A 286 -27.16 6.28 16.63
CA VAL A 286 -27.34 5.46 15.43
C VAL A 286 -28.55 5.96 14.65
N GLN A 287 -28.34 6.25 13.38
CA GLN A 287 -29.40 6.42 12.40
C GLN A 287 -29.44 5.17 11.51
N PRO A 288 -30.39 4.25 11.72
CA PRO A 288 -30.54 3.07 10.88
C PRO A 288 -30.83 3.49 9.43
N GLY A 289 -30.13 2.88 8.48
CA GLY A 289 -30.36 3.12 7.05
C GLY A 289 -31.32 2.10 6.46
N GLY A 290 -31.01 0.82 6.62
CA GLY A 290 -31.85 -0.29 6.14
C GLY A 290 -31.12 -1.63 6.17
N SER A 291 -31.78 -2.64 5.61
CA SER A 291 -31.26 -4.00 5.54
C SER A 291 -31.64 -4.69 4.22
N LEU A 292 -30.86 -5.70 3.85
CA LEU A 292 -31.10 -6.56 2.70
C LEU A 292 -30.96 -8.03 3.11
N ALA A 293 -32.05 -8.78 3.01
CA ALA A 293 -32.00 -10.24 3.14
C ALA A 293 -31.32 -10.83 1.89
N LEU A 294 -30.35 -11.72 2.11
CA LEU A 294 -29.57 -12.38 1.07
C LEU A 294 -30.14 -13.79 0.79
N ALA A 295 -29.78 -14.37 -0.35
CA ALA A 295 -30.33 -15.65 -0.80
C ALA A 295 -29.91 -16.81 0.12
N ASP A 296 -28.73 -16.72 0.73
CA ASP A 296 -28.23 -17.63 1.76
C ASP A 296 -28.91 -17.50 3.14
N GLY A 297 -29.87 -16.58 3.29
CA GLY A 297 -30.58 -16.30 4.54
C GLY A 297 -29.88 -15.35 5.51
N SER A 298 -28.65 -14.91 5.19
CA SER A 298 -27.97 -13.86 5.96
C SER A 298 -28.59 -12.48 5.64
N THR A 299 -28.22 -11.46 6.41
CA THR A 299 -28.71 -10.09 6.21
C THR A 299 -27.56 -9.10 6.24
N ALA A 300 -27.53 -8.22 5.23
CA ALA A 300 -26.62 -7.07 5.20
C ALA A 300 -27.34 -5.83 5.73
N TYR A 301 -26.62 -4.96 6.44
CA TYR A 301 -27.15 -3.74 7.06
C TYR A 301 -26.33 -2.52 6.65
N TRP A 302 -26.97 -1.36 6.64
CA TRP A 302 -26.29 -0.06 6.51
C TRP A 302 -26.96 0.98 7.40
N GLY A 303 -26.20 2.01 7.74
CA GLY A 303 -26.67 3.11 8.59
C GLY A 303 -25.60 4.19 8.73
N ALA A 304 -25.80 5.08 9.71
CA ALA A 304 -24.83 6.10 10.05
C ALA A 304 -24.76 6.34 11.55
N TRP A 305 -23.59 6.78 12.03
CA TRP A 305 -23.43 7.41 13.32
C TRP A 305 -23.53 8.92 13.14
N VAL A 306 -24.57 9.51 13.74
CA VAL A 306 -24.80 10.96 13.69
C VAL A 306 -24.16 11.59 14.92
N SER A 307 -23.14 12.39 14.66
CA SER A 307 -22.37 13.07 15.70
C SER A 307 -22.70 14.56 15.67
N THR A 308 -23.77 14.99 16.34
CA THR A 308 -24.04 16.42 16.59
C THR A 308 -23.15 16.92 17.72
N PRO A 309 -22.77 18.22 17.74
CA PRO A 309 -21.54 18.70 18.37
C PRO A 309 -21.57 18.39 19.87
N GLY A 310 -20.91 17.29 20.27
CA GLY A 310 -20.93 16.80 21.63
C GLY A 310 -21.09 15.28 21.81
N ASN A 311 -21.44 14.49 20.78
CA ASN A 311 -21.53 13.02 20.93
C ASN A 311 -20.78 12.25 19.85
N SER A 312 -19.89 11.37 20.30
CA SER A 312 -18.48 11.33 19.88
C SER A 312 -18.09 10.04 19.18
N ALA A 313 -18.55 9.88 17.93
CA ALA A 313 -17.88 8.92 17.06
C ALA A 313 -16.39 9.28 17.02
N THR A 314 -15.53 8.30 17.25
CA THR A 314 -14.08 8.47 17.15
C THR A 314 -13.58 7.63 16.01
N VAL A 315 -12.76 8.22 15.15
CA VAL A 315 -12.04 7.48 14.12
C VAL A 315 -10.55 7.71 14.33
N THR A 316 -9.79 6.64 14.30
CA THR A 316 -8.34 6.69 14.46
C THR A 316 -7.71 6.74 13.08
N VAL A 317 -7.00 7.83 12.81
CA VAL A 317 -6.29 8.08 11.56
C VAL A 317 -4.84 8.31 11.99
N SER A 318 -3.93 7.37 11.70
CA SER A 318 -2.51 7.43 12.07
C SER A 318 -2.24 7.38 13.57
N GLY A 319 -3.06 6.65 14.31
CA GLY A 319 -2.99 6.66 15.77
C GLY A 319 -3.46 7.98 16.40
N GLN A 320 -3.83 8.99 15.61
CA GLN A 320 -4.51 10.19 16.09
C GLN A 320 -6.01 9.94 16.08
N ASN A 321 -6.67 10.25 17.18
CA ASN A 321 -8.11 10.11 17.30
C ASN A 321 -8.78 11.41 16.89
N TYR A 322 -9.64 11.32 15.88
CA TYR A 322 -10.53 12.41 15.48
C TYR A 322 -11.89 12.13 16.10
N SER A 323 -12.47 13.12 16.74
CA SER A 323 -13.81 13.04 17.33
C SER A 323 -14.66 14.18 16.81
N ALA A 324 -15.99 14.03 16.89
CA ALA A 324 -16.89 15.16 16.67
C ALA A 324 -16.50 16.37 17.55
N PRO A 325 -16.65 17.62 17.04
CA PRO A 325 -17.31 18.02 15.80
C PRO A 325 -16.46 17.92 14.53
N ASP A 326 -15.20 17.50 14.63
CA ASP A 326 -14.28 17.46 13.48
C ASP A 326 -14.62 16.35 12.48
N LEU A 327 -15.50 15.42 12.89
CA LEU A 327 -16.08 14.38 12.07
C LEU A 327 -17.52 14.71 11.69
N GLY A 328 -17.83 14.58 10.40
CA GLY A 328 -19.20 14.48 9.91
C GLY A 328 -19.87 13.16 10.30
N PRO A 329 -21.06 12.86 9.73
CA PRO A 329 -21.69 11.55 9.94
C PRO A 329 -20.78 10.42 9.44
N VAL A 330 -20.66 9.35 10.24
CA VAL A 330 -19.91 8.15 9.86
C VAL A 330 -20.89 7.13 9.32
N SER A 331 -20.97 7.01 8.00
CA SER A 331 -21.80 6.00 7.35
C SER A 331 -21.13 4.64 7.41
N TYR A 332 -21.90 3.57 7.51
CA TYR A 332 -21.37 2.21 7.52
C TYR A 332 -22.23 1.23 6.69
N VAL A 333 -21.59 0.17 6.22
CA VAL A 333 -22.21 -1.04 5.66
C VAL A 333 -21.57 -2.23 6.38
N LEU A 334 -22.36 -3.24 6.76
CA LEU A 334 -21.86 -4.48 7.35
C LEU A 334 -22.71 -5.69 6.95
N GLY A 335 -22.10 -6.87 6.97
CA GLY A 335 -22.78 -8.15 6.82
C GLY A 335 -21.80 -9.32 6.98
N ASP A 336 -22.30 -10.54 6.96
CA ASP A 336 -21.45 -11.73 7.11
C ASP A 336 -20.43 -11.82 5.97
N ALA A 337 -19.18 -12.14 6.32
CA ALA A 337 -18.13 -12.34 5.32
C ALA A 337 -18.41 -13.58 4.46
N THR A 338 -18.12 -13.49 3.16
CA THR A 338 -18.22 -14.63 2.24
C THR A 338 -17.30 -15.77 2.65
N ARG A 339 -17.85 -16.98 2.67
CA ARG A 339 -17.12 -18.21 3.06
C ARG A 339 -16.85 -19.11 1.88
N VAL A 340 -17.76 -19.12 0.91
CA VAL A 340 -17.66 -19.93 -0.30
C VAL A 340 -17.79 -18.99 -1.47
N MET A 341 -16.66 -18.69 -2.10
CA MET A 341 -16.68 -17.97 -3.35
C MET A 341 -17.23 -18.87 -4.47
N PRO A 342 -18.23 -18.42 -5.26
CA PRO A 342 -18.63 -19.15 -6.45
C PRO A 342 -17.42 -19.37 -7.36
N THR A 343 -17.29 -20.55 -7.95
CA THR A 343 -16.19 -20.89 -8.86
C THR A 343 -16.60 -20.87 -10.33
N THR A 344 -17.87 -20.60 -10.60
CA THR A 344 -18.47 -20.63 -11.94
C THR A 344 -19.46 -19.49 -12.15
N GLY A 345 -19.65 -19.11 -13.40
CA GLY A 345 -20.69 -18.17 -13.81
C GLY A 345 -20.31 -16.69 -13.63
N THR A 346 -21.29 -15.85 -13.95
CA THR A 346 -21.22 -14.40 -13.78
C THR A 346 -22.40 -13.94 -12.92
N ALA A 347 -22.22 -12.83 -12.23
CA ALA A 347 -23.29 -12.16 -11.49
C ALA A 347 -23.25 -10.66 -11.73
N VAL A 348 -24.42 -10.03 -11.69
CA VAL A 348 -24.57 -8.58 -11.76
C VAL A 348 -25.13 -8.10 -10.43
N PHE A 349 -24.37 -7.20 -9.80
CA PHE A 349 -24.71 -6.58 -8.53
C PHE A 349 -25.27 -5.18 -8.80
N THR A 350 -26.42 -4.89 -8.21
CA THR A 350 -27.13 -3.61 -8.39
C THR A 350 -27.23 -2.88 -7.06
N PRO A 351 -27.25 -1.53 -7.05
CA PRO A 351 -27.32 -0.76 -5.82
C PRO A 351 -28.51 -1.14 -4.92
N ARG A 352 -28.31 -1.09 -3.60
CA ARG A 352 -29.34 -1.43 -2.60
C ARG A 352 -29.46 -0.40 -1.49
N GLY A 353 -28.34 0.05 -0.92
CA GLY A 353 -28.37 1.04 0.16
C GLY A 353 -26.99 1.39 0.70
N GLY A 354 -26.86 2.55 1.36
CA GLY A 354 -25.60 3.04 1.89
C GLY A 354 -25.55 4.57 1.91
N SER A 355 -24.34 5.14 1.81
CA SER A 355 -24.12 6.60 1.89
C SER A 355 -24.20 7.31 0.54
N LEU A 356 -24.11 6.58 -0.57
CA LEU A 356 -24.25 7.14 -1.92
C LEU A 356 -25.72 7.42 -2.24
N ALA A 357 -26.04 8.66 -2.60
CA ALA A 357 -27.40 9.05 -2.99
C ALA A 357 -27.64 8.80 -4.49
N ASN A 358 -28.87 8.42 -4.84
CA ASN A 358 -29.29 8.14 -6.23
C ASN A 358 -28.33 7.22 -7.01
N PRO A 359 -27.92 6.07 -6.45
CA PRO A 359 -26.96 5.19 -7.11
C PRO A 359 -27.58 4.53 -8.34
N THR A 360 -26.81 4.48 -9.44
CA THR A 360 -27.17 3.89 -10.73
C THR A 360 -26.00 3.05 -11.27
N GLY A 361 -26.25 2.29 -12.34
CA GLY A 361 -25.27 1.36 -12.92
C GLY A 361 -25.22 0.03 -12.20
N ASN A 362 -24.20 -0.78 -12.51
CA ASN A 362 -24.01 -2.09 -11.88
C ASN A 362 -22.53 -2.50 -11.79
N ILE A 363 -22.27 -3.53 -10.99
CA ILE A 363 -20.97 -4.18 -10.88
C ILE A 363 -21.14 -5.61 -11.39
N ALA A 364 -20.48 -5.93 -12.49
CA ALA A 364 -20.47 -7.27 -13.06
C ALA A 364 -19.26 -8.05 -12.54
N VAL A 365 -19.49 -9.26 -12.04
CA VAL A 365 -18.44 -10.14 -11.52
C VAL A 365 -18.43 -11.42 -12.34
N ASN A 366 -17.27 -11.81 -12.83
CA ASN A 366 -17.03 -13.11 -13.43
C ASN A 366 -16.25 -13.97 -12.43
N PHE A 367 -16.91 -14.99 -11.89
CA PHE A 367 -16.31 -15.82 -10.86
C PHE A 367 -15.23 -16.77 -11.39
N VAL A 368 -15.26 -17.09 -12.69
CA VAL A 368 -14.26 -17.94 -13.35
C VAL A 368 -12.96 -17.17 -13.59
N THR A 369 -13.07 -15.99 -14.23
CA THR A 369 -11.90 -15.15 -14.54
C THR A 369 -11.48 -14.26 -13.37
N ARG A 370 -12.28 -14.23 -12.30
CA ARG A 370 -12.12 -13.37 -11.12
C ARG A 370 -12.17 -11.88 -11.45
N GLY A 371 -12.78 -11.53 -12.58
CA GLY A 371 -12.91 -10.14 -13.04
C GLY A 371 -14.06 -9.44 -12.34
N VAL A 372 -13.83 -8.18 -11.94
CA VAL A 372 -14.86 -7.26 -11.44
C VAL A 372 -14.88 -6.04 -12.36
N GLU A 373 -16.03 -5.73 -12.92
CA GLU A 373 -16.23 -4.63 -13.87
C GLU A 373 -17.32 -3.69 -13.35
N LEU A 374 -16.96 -2.43 -13.15
CA LEU A 374 -17.89 -1.35 -12.84
C LEU A 374 -18.45 -0.81 -14.17
N ARG A 375 -19.77 -0.84 -14.33
CA ARG A 375 -20.45 -0.45 -15.57
C ARG A 375 -21.36 0.74 -15.34
N ASN A 376 -20.94 1.89 -15.85
CA ASN A 376 -21.70 3.14 -15.87
C ASN A 376 -22.26 3.49 -14.47
N LEU A 377 -21.43 3.39 -13.43
CA LEU A 377 -21.85 3.79 -12.10
C LEU A 377 -22.10 5.30 -12.05
N GLY A 378 -23.14 5.69 -11.34
CA GLY A 378 -23.45 7.09 -11.07
C GLY A 378 -24.10 7.23 -9.71
N PHE A 379 -23.80 8.33 -9.01
CA PHE A 379 -24.31 8.62 -7.67
C PHE A 379 -23.98 10.05 -7.26
N THR A 380 -24.60 10.52 -6.19
CA THR A 380 -24.35 11.84 -5.59
C THR A 380 -23.73 11.70 -4.20
N ILE A 381 -22.75 12.56 -3.89
CA ILE A 381 -22.14 12.71 -2.56
C ILE A 381 -22.18 14.21 -2.22
N GLY A 382 -23.01 14.60 -1.26
CA GLY A 382 -23.26 16.02 -0.98
C GLY A 382 -23.83 16.74 -2.20
N ASN A 383 -23.15 17.79 -2.67
CA ASN A 383 -23.50 18.54 -3.88
C ASN A 383 -22.78 18.07 -5.15
N LEU A 384 -22.01 16.99 -5.08
CA LEU A 384 -21.23 16.46 -6.19
C LEU A 384 -21.96 15.28 -6.82
N SER A 385 -22.15 15.32 -8.14
CA SER A 385 -22.80 14.25 -8.89
C SER A 385 -21.79 13.58 -9.83
N PHE A 386 -21.69 12.26 -9.75
CA PHE A 386 -20.82 11.45 -10.58
C PHE A 386 -21.64 10.57 -11.52
N SER A 387 -21.17 10.40 -12.75
CA SER A 387 -21.84 9.56 -13.75
C SER A 387 -20.84 8.95 -14.72
N GLY A 388 -21.21 7.86 -15.40
CA GLY A 388 -20.32 7.23 -16.37
C GLY A 388 -19.07 6.62 -15.74
N LEU A 389 -19.08 6.33 -14.43
CA LEU A 389 -17.93 5.76 -13.75
C LEU A 389 -17.76 4.29 -14.17
N ASN A 390 -16.65 4.00 -14.85
CA ASN A 390 -16.29 2.64 -15.24
C ASN A 390 -14.94 2.27 -14.64
N GLY A 391 -14.67 0.98 -14.50
CA GLY A 391 -13.42 0.49 -13.93
C GLY A 391 -13.34 -1.03 -13.96
N ASN A 392 -12.12 -1.55 -13.91
CA ASN A 392 -11.88 -2.99 -13.85
C ASN A 392 -10.99 -3.31 -12.65
N ALA A 393 -11.26 -4.45 -12.03
CA ALA A 393 -10.47 -5.01 -10.95
C ALA A 393 -10.48 -6.54 -11.04
N SER A 394 -9.68 -7.19 -10.20
CA SER A 394 -9.78 -8.62 -9.96
C SER A 394 -9.81 -8.86 -8.45
N TYR A 395 -10.58 -9.87 -8.02
CA TYR A 395 -10.59 -10.29 -6.63
C TYR A 395 -9.70 -11.52 -6.44
N ASP A 396 -9.10 -11.66 -5.24
CA ASP A 396 -8.36 -12.87 -4.89
C ASP A 396 -9.24 -13.77 -3.99
N PRO A 397 -9.71 -14.94 -4.45
CA PRO A 397 -10.53 -15.84 -3.64
C PRO A 397 -9.76 -16.46 -2.47
N ARG A 398 -8.43 -16.30 -2.41
CA ARG A 398 -7.60 -16.76 -1.29
C ARG A 398 -7.56 -15.74 -0.16
N LEU A 399 -7.91 -14.49 -0.43
CA LEU A 399 -7.91 -13.41 0.54
C LEU A 399 -9.34 -13.18 1.00
N ALA A 400 -9.64 -13.61 2.23
CA ALA A 400 -10.84 -13.18 2.94
C ALA A 400 -12.13 -13.40 2.11
N SER A 401 -13.11 -12.54 2.31
CA SER A 401 -14.35 -12.33 1.56
C SER A 401 -14.15 -11.85 0.11
N GLY A 402 -13.05 -12.22 -0.55
CA GLY A 402 -12.73 -11.87 -1.93
C GLY A 402 -12.55 -10.36 -2.15
N GLY A 403 -11.66 -9.73 -1.40
CA GLY A 403 -11.38 -8.30 -1.57
C GLY A 403 -10.89 -7.97 -2.99
N PHE A 404 -11.37 -6.84 -3.52
CA PHE A 404 -10.92 -6.26 -4.79
C PHE A 404 -10.72 -4.75 -4.66
N ASN A 405 -9.86 -4.21 -5.51
CA ASN A 405 -9.65 -2.77 -5.63
C ASN A 405 -9.20 -2.40 -7.04
N GLY A 406 -9.41 -1.15 -7.42
CA GLY A 406 -9.03 -0.64 -8.74
C GLY A 406 -9.18 0.87 -8.86
N ASN A 407 -8.92 1.37 -10.06
CA ASN A 407 -9.07 2.77 -10.43
C ASN A 407 -10.19 2.92 -11.46
N TYR A 408 -10.85 4.07 -11.44
CA TYR A 408 -11.83 4.37 -12.47
C TYR A 408 -11.12 4.64 -13.80
N SER A 409 -11.55 3.97 -14.87
CA SER A 409 -11.02 4.19 -16.22
C SER A 409 -11.69 5.37 -16.92
N SER A 410 -12.92 5.71 -16.53
CA SER A 410 -13.67 6.84 -17.10
C SER A 410 -14.75 7.33 -16.13
N GLY A 411 -15.35 8.47 -16.48
CA GLY A 411 -16.48 9.07 -15.81
C GLY A 411 -16.41 10.59 -15.77
N THR A 412 -17.49 11.20 -15.34
CA THR A 412 -17.63 12.66 -15.22
C THR A 412 -18.10 13.03 -13.82
N CYS A 413 -17.79 14.26 -13.41
CA CYS A 413 -18.31 14.83 -12.19
C CYS A 413 -18.90 16.22 -12.46
N THR A 414 -20.14 16.45 -12.03
CA THR A 414 -20.78 17.75 -11.97
C THR A 414 -20.62 18.32 -10.56
N GLY A 415 -20.18 19.58 -10.46
CA GLY A 415 -19.89 20.25 -9.19
C GLY A 415 -18.43 20.12 -8.72
N CYS A 416 -17.65 19.22 -9.31
CA CYS A 416 -16.21 19.15 -9.07
C CYS A 416 -15.48 20.33 -9.72
N SER A 417 -14.43 20.82 -9.06
CA SER A 417 -13.52 21.81 -9.66
C SER A 417 -12.61 21.20 -10.73
N ALA A 418 -12.24 19.94 -10.55
CA ALA A 418 -11.62 19.06 -11.54
C ALA A 418 -11.96 17.61 -11.18
N PHE A 419 -12.01 16.71 -12.14
CA PHE A 419 -12.20 15.29 -11.85
C PHE A 419 -11.27 14.46 -12.72
N THR A 420 -10.52 13.56 -12.09
CA THR A 420 -9.57 12.67 -12.77
C THR A 420 -9.93 11.23 -12.43
N PRO A 421 -10.69 10.52 -13.28
CA PRO A 421 -11.11 9.14 -13.02
C PRO A 421 -9.93 8.23 -12.68
N LEU A 422 -8.83 8.30 -13.44
CA LEU A 422 -7.66 7.45 -13.26
C LEU A 422 -6.96 7.63 -11.90
N SER A 423 -7.09 8.80 -11.28
CA SER A 423 -6.55 9.07 -9.94
C SER A 423 -7.58 8.83 -8.83
N SER A 424 -8.80 8.46 -9.17
CA SER A 424 -9.85 8.06 -8.25
C SER A 424 -9.88 6.53 -8.16
N SER A 425 -10.21 6.01 -6.99
CA SER A 425 -10.10 4.58 -6.69
C SER A 425 -11.38 4.04 -6.06
N PHE A 426 -11.56 2.73 -6.18
CA PHE A 426 -12.62 1.98 -5.54
C PHE A 426 -12.08 0.69 -4.95
N ALA A 427 -12.81 0.15 -3.98
CA ALA A 427 -12.55 -1.14 -3.37
C ALA A 427 -13.87 -1.81 -2.98
N GLY A 428 -13.83 -3.12 -2.75
CA GLY A 428 -14.99 -3.85 -2.28
C GLY A 428 -14.65 -5.21 -1.70
N ASN A 429 -15.63 -5.78 -0.98
CA ASN A 429 -15.59 -7.11 -0.40
C ASN A 429 -16.98 -7.75 -0.53
N PHE A 430 -17.04 -9.07 -0.70
CA PHE A 430 -18.29 -9.79 -0.86
C PHE A 430 -18.96 -10.08 0.49
N ILE A 431 -20.28 -10.03 0.51
CA ILE A 431 -21.12 -10.23 1.69
C ILE A 431 -22.05 -11.42 1.43
N GLY A 432 -22.32 -12.17 2.48
CA GLY A 432 -23.10 -13.40 2.44
C GLY A 432 -22.21 -14.59 2.11
N ARG A 433 -22.57 -15.74 2.65
CA ARG A 433 -21.90 -17.04 2.53
C ARG A 433 -21.48 -17.35 1.10
N ASP A 434 -22.36 -17.08 0.14
CA ASP A 434 -22.21 -17.41 -1.28
C ASP A 434 -22.00 -16.18 -2.19
N ALA A 435 -21.50 -15.07 -1.62
CA ALA A 435 -21.23 -13.81 -2.32
C ALA A 435 -22.50 -13.18 -2.96
N ASP A 436 -23.62 -13.20 -2.24
CA ASP A 436 -24.91 -12.68 -2.71
C ASP A 436 -25.01 -11.14 -2.68
N ALA A 437 -24.08 -10.49 -1.99
CA ALA A 437 -23.93 -9.05 -2.00
C ALA A 437 -22.44 -8.67 -2.01
N LEU A 438 -22.18 -7.37 -2.13
CA LEU A 438 -20.86 -6.80 -1.90
C LEU A 438 -20.98 -5.42 -1.25
N ALA A 439 -20.07 -5.12 -0.33
CA ALA A 439 -19.84 -3.76 0.14
C ALA A 439 -18.81 -3.09 -0.77
N PHE A 440 -19.14 -1.89 -1.23
CA PHE A 440 -18.38 -1.10 -2.18
C PHE A 440 -17.99 0.23 -1.53
N SER A 441 -16.71 0.58 -1.59
CA SER A 441 -16.19 1.88 -1.16
C SER A 441 -15.56 2.62 -2.33
N THR A 442 -15.74 3.94 -2.38
CA THR A 442 -15.14 4.81 -3.40
C THR A 442 -14.39 5.97 -2.75
N PHE A 443 -13.30 6.39 -3.39
CA PHE A 443 -12.56 7.61 -3.10
C PHE A 443 -12.29 8.37 -4.40
N LEU A 444 -12.82 9.59 -4.49
CA LEU A 444 -12.86 10.42 -5.70
C LEU A 444 -12.10 11.72 -5.47
N LEU A 445 -11.23 12.07 -6.41
CA LEU A 445 -10.51 13.34 -6.39
C LEU A 445 -11.28 14.39 -7.18
N THR A 446 -11.78 15.41 -6.48
CA THR A 446 -12.76 16.38 -7.01
C THR A 446 -12.14 17.75 -7.30
N GLY A 447 -10.79 17.78 -7.38
CA GLY A 447 -9.98 18.95 -7.66
C GLY A 447 -9.89 19.92 -6.48
N GLY A 448 -9.03 20.94 -6.60
CA GLY A 448 -8.97 22.05 -5.63
C GLY A 448 -8.55 21.67 -4.20
N GLY A 449 -8.01 20.47 -3.98
CA GLY A 449 -7.72 19.97 -2.62
C GLY A 449 -8.82 19.08 -2.05
N ASN A 450 -10.00 19.05 -2.67
CA ASN A 450 -11.16 18.35 -2.14
C ASN A 450 -11.19 16.87 -2.57
N SER A 451 -11.87 16.07 -1.75
CA SER A 451 -12.15 14.67 -2.01
C SER A 451 -13.59 14.32 -1.62
N ALA A 452 -14.14 13.33 -2.31
CA ALA A 452 -15.42 12.74 -1.97
C ALA A 452 -15.24 11.23 -1.77
N ALA A 453 -15.84 10.70 -0.71
CA ALA A 453 -15.79 9.28 -0.42
C ALA A 453 -17.16 8.79 0.02
N GLY A 454 -17.44 7.53 -0.24
CA GLY A 454 -18.70 6.92 0.13
C GLY A 454 -18.60 5.41 0.22
N ILE A 455 -19.59 4.81 0.88
CA ILE A 455 -19.76 3.38 0.97
C ILE A 455 -21.18 2.99 0.58
N HIS A 456 -21.33 1.87 -0.12
CA HIS A 456 -22.62 1.40 -0.59
C HIS A 456 -22.67 -0.12 -0.68
N LEU A 457 -23.84 -0.68 -0.43
CA LEU A 457 -24.17 -2.09 -0.59
C LEU A 457 -24.74 -2.31 -2.00
N PHE A 458 -24.20 -3.31 -2.70
CA PHE A 458 -24.78 -3.82 -3.92
C PHE A 458 -25.24 -5.26 -3.69
N GLY A 459 -26.45 -5.58 -4.12
CA GLY A 459 -27.03 -6.92 -4.05
C GLY A 459 -27.06 -7.59 -5.41
N ARG A 460 -26.80 -8.89 -5.44
CA ARG A 460 -26.98 -9.74 -6.62
C ARG A 460 -28.43 -9.66 -7.08
N GLN A 461 -28.64 -9.55 -8.39
CA GLN A 461 -29.99 -9.76 -8.94
C GLN A 461 -30.34 -11.25 -8.84
N PRO A 462 -31.54 -11.60 -8.34
CA PRO A 462 -31.97 -13.00 -8.22
C PRO A 462 -32.01 -13.73 -9.56
#